data_AF-A0A161VA02-F1
#
_entry.id   AF-A0A161VA02-F1
#
_cell.length_a   1.000
_cell.length_b   1.000
_cell.length_c   1.000
_cell.angle_alpha   90.00
_cell.angle_beta   90.00
_cell.angle_gamma   90.00
#
_symmetry.space_group_name_H-M   'P 1'
#
loop_
_entity.id
_entity.type
_entity.pdbx_description
1 polymer ?
#
loop_
_entity_poly.entity_id
_entity_poly.type
_entity_poly.pdbx_seq_one_letter_code
_entity_poly.pdbx_strand_id
1 'polypeptide(L)'
;MVHSFILPQETISIFQERLGILERCLNGANPQDEVTAEILELANSRQISLIQLREEFRQFQDKLDKVNKLRHRLNDKTKQNELAVLLCVKINYLLKEIADQYWDFLLNKDAKEVFKIMTSDFINVYKKLIFEARNEPAQDEGFYIILESLKYLIQSIIQASFRTNALSEEEINALDLGDITPQESETMLISLASTKKWDQVYKNLA
;
A
#
# COMPACT_ATOMS: atom_id res chain seq x y z
N MET A 1 26.27 -26.28 32.67
CA MET A 1 25.10 -27.07 32.23
C MET A 1 24.87 -26.76 30.76
N VAL A 2 25.07 -27.74 29.89
CA VAL A 2 24.78 -27.61 28.46
C VAL A 2 23.29 -27.85 28.30
N HIS A 3 22.51 -26.81 27.99
CA HIS A 3 21.12 -27.01 27.61
C HIS A 3 21.11 -27.65 26.22
N SER A 4 20.90 -28.97 26.15
CA SER A 4 20.64 -29.64 24.88
C SER A 4 19.24 -29.26 24.42
N PHE A 5 19.15 -28.48 23.35
CA PHE A 5 17.90 -28.16 22.70
C PHE A 5 17.43 -29.39 21.90
N ILE A 6 16.43 -30.12 22.41
CA ILE A 6 15.83 -31.25 21.72
C ILE A 6 14.58 -30.74 21.01
N LEU A 7 14.62 -30.69 19.69
CA LEU A 7 13.45 -30.38 18.86
C LEU A 7 12.48 -31.57 18.86
N PRO A 8 11.16 -31.34 18.96
CA PRO A 8 10.17 -32.40 18.75
C PRO A 8 10.32 -33.03 17.36
N GLN A 9 10.10 -34.34 17.26
CA GLN A 9 10.21 -35.06 15.98
C GLN A 9 9.29 -34.48 14.90
N GLU A 10 8.10 -34.01 15.30
CA GLU A 10 7.16 -33.32 14.42
C GLU A 10 7.76 -32.05 13.80
N THR A 11 8.47 -31.25 14.61
CA THR A 11 9.16 -30.04 14.14
C THR A 11 10.29 -30.39 13.17
N ILE A 12 11.05 -31.45 13.45
CA ILE A 12 12.12 -31.94 12.57
C ILE A 12 11.53 -32.38 11.22
N SER A 13 10.45 -33.15 11.22
CA SER A 13 9.77 -33.60 10.00
C SER A 13 9.28 -32.42 9.14
N ILE A 14 8.70 -31.38 9.77
CA ILE A 14 8.26 -30.17 9.06
C ILE A 14 9.45 -29.46 8.39
N PHE A 15 10.60 -29.35 9.07
CA PHE A 15 11.78 -28.75 8.48
C PHE A 15 12.33 -29.57 7.32
N GLN A 16 12.37 -30.91 7.45
CA GLN A 16 12.83 -31.80 6.39
C GLN A 16 11.93 -31.71 5.15
N GLU A 17 10.61 -31.65 5.34
CA GLU A 17 9.66 -31.49 4.23
C GLU A 17 9.89 -30.16 3.48
N ARG A 18 10.03 -29.06 4.22
CA ARG A 18 10.29 -27.73 3.64
C ARG A 18 11.63 -27.67 2.90
N LEU A 19 12.68 -28.23 3.48
CA LEU A 19 13.99 -28.35 2.82
C LEU A 19 13.89 -29.16 1.54
N GLY A 20 13.16 -30.28 1.56
CA GLY A 20 12.94 -31.10 0.38
C GLY A 20 12.23 -30.35 -0.76
N ILE A 21 11.29 -29.44 -0.46
CA ILE A 21 10.66 -28.57 -1.47
C ILE A 21 11.71 -27.63 -2.09
N LEU A 22 12.52 -26.97 -1.27
CA LEU A 22 13.56 -26.06 -1.75
C LEU A 22 14.64 -26.78 -2.57
N GLU A 23 15.04 -27.99 -2.17
CA GLU A 23 15.98 -28.83 -2.91
C GLU A 23 15.43 -29.25 -4.29
N ARG A 24 14.12 -29.55 -4.39
CA ARG A 24 13.48 -29.80 -5.68
C ARG A 24 13.45 -28.58 -6.57
N CYS A 25 13.28 -27.38 -6.00
CA CYS A 25 13.34 -26.14 -6.78
C CYS A 25 14.71 -25.95 -7.44
N LEU A 26 15.79 -26.40 -6.79
CA LEU A 26 17.15 -26.36 -7.35
C LEU A 26 17.41 -27.42 -8.43
N ASN A 27 16.59 -28.47 -8.51
CA ASN A 27 16.83 -29.67 -9.33
C ASN A 27 15.67 -30.00 -10.27
N GLY A 28 15.17 -29.01 -11.01
CA GLY A 28 14.08 -29.20 -11.98
C GLY A 28 12.71 -29.05 -11.34
N ALA A 29 12.41 -27.83 -10.87
CA ALA A 29 11.16 -27.48 -10.24
C ALA A 29 9.96 -27.73 -11.16
N ASN A 30 8.86 -28.21 -10.58
CA ASN A 30 7.56 -28.01 -11.19
C ASN A 30 6.96 -26.68 -10.67
N PRO A 31 5.93 -26.11 -11.34
CA PRO A 31 5.36 -24.83 -10.94
C PRO A 31 4.80 -24.81 -9.49
N GLN A 32 4.36 -25.95 -8.96
CA GLN A 32 3.82 -26.03 -7.61
C GLN A 32 4.92 -25.93 -6.55
N ASP A 33 6.09 -26.51 -6.82
CA ASP A 33 7.26 -26.41 -5.95
C ASP A 33 7.74 -24.95 -5.88
N GLU A 34 7.78 -24.23 -7.02
CA GLU A 34 8.16 -22.81 -7.07
C GLU A 34 7.21 -21.93 -6.25
N VAL A 35 5.89 -22.06 -6.44
CA VAL A 35 4.90 -21.31 -5.66
C VAL A 35 5.03 -21.60 -4.16
N THR A 36 5.28 -22.87 -3.80
CA THR A 36 5.43 -23.24 -2.39
C THR A 36 6.71 -22.66 -1.79
N ALA A 37 7.80 -22.63 -2.56
CA ALA A 37 9.05 -22.00 -2.17
C ALA A 37 8.87 -20.48 -1.94
N GLU A 38 8.19 -19.77 -2.84
CA GLU A 38 7.89 -18.34 -2.67
C GLU A 38 7.10 -18.05 -1.38
N ILE A 39 6.09 -18.86 -1.07
CA ILE A 39 5.30 -18.74 0.17
C ILE A 39 6.18 -18.97 1.40
N LEU A 40 7.08 -19.97 1.36
CA LEU A 40 8.01 -20.27 2.45
C LEU A 40 9.02 -19.14 2.65
N GLU A 41 9.59 -18.61 1.57
CA GLU A 41 10.52 -17.47 1.62
C GLU A 41 9.84 -16.23 2.20
N LEU A 42 8.60 -15.95 1.79
CA LEU A 42 7.84 -14.83 2.31
C LEU A 42 7.57 -14.98 3.82
N ALA A 43 7.14 -16.16 4.27
CA ALA A 43 6.95 -16.45 5.69
C ALA A 43 8.24 -16.28 6.50
N ASN A 44 9.36 -16.78 5.96
CA ASN A 44 10.68 -16.69 6.60
C ASN A 44 11.18 -15.24 6.67
N SER A 45 11.01 -14.45 5.60
CA SER A 45 11.41 -13.05 5.55
C SER A 45 10.71 -12.20 6.61
N ARG A 46 9.43 -12.51 6.87
CA ARG A 46 8.61 -11.89 7.91
C ARG A 46 8.79 -12.52 9.30
N GLN A 47 9.53 -13.63 9.41
CA GLN A 47 9.69 -14.41 10.64
C GLN A 47 8.36 -14.87 11.26
N ILE A 48 7.40 -15.24 10.41
CA ILE A 48 6.07 -15.70 10.83
C ILE A 48 5.79 -17.14 10.37
N SER A 49 4.84 -17.78 11.03
CA SER A 49 4.33 -19.08 10.59
C SER A 49 3.48 -18.95 9.31
N LEU A 50 3.30 -20.05 8.57
CA LEU A 50 2.42 -20.09 7.39
C LEU A 50 0.96 -19.77 7.73
N ILE A 51 0.52 -20.12 8.94
CA ILE A 51 -0.84 -19.80 9.42
C ILE A 51 -0.98 -18.29 9.60
N GLN A 52 0.02 -17.63 10.20
CA GLN A 52 0.05 -16.18 10.35
C GLN A 52 0.14 -15.49 8.98
N LEU A 53 0.99 -15.99 8.07
CA LEU A 53 1.10 -15.46 6.71
C LEU A 53 -0.25 -15.51 5.98
N ARG A 54 -1.01 -16.60 6.14
CA ARG A 54 -2.36 -16.72 5.57
C ARG A 54 -3.32 -15.66 6.10
N GLU A 55 -3.27 -15.36 7.39
CA GLU A 55 -4.12 -14.30 7.98
C GLU A 55 -3.69 -12.91 7.50
N GLU A 56 -2.39 -12.64 7.44
CA GLU A 56 -1.84 -11.40 6.86
C GLU A 56 -2.29 -11.20 5.41
N PHE A 57 -2.28 -12.27 4.61
CA PHE A 57 -2.77 -12.23 3.23
C PHE A 57 -4.27 -11.93 3.16
N ARG A 58 -5.07 -12.50 4.07
CA ARG A 58 -6.51 -12.18 4.16
C ARG A 58 -6.73 -10.71 4.49
N GLN A 59 -5.98 -10.18 5.45
CA GLN A 59 -6.08 -8.77 5.84
C GLN A 59 -5.67 -7.84 4.68
N PHE A 60 -4.63 -8.19 3.94
CA PHE A 60 -4.22 -7.48 2.73
C PHE A 60 -5.34 -7.45 1.68
N GLN A 61 -5.96 -8.60 1.39
CA GLN A 61 -7.11 -8.70 0.48
C GLN A 61 -8.29 -7.85 0.94
N ASP A 62 -8.63 -7.88 2.24
CA ASP A 62 -9.71 -7.07 2.81
C ASP A 62 -9.46 -5.57 2.62
N LYS A 63 -8.20 -5.12 2.76
CA LYS A 63 -7.81 -3.72 2.52
C LYS A 63 -7.95 -3.35 1.04
N LEU A 64 -7.50 -4.20 0.11
CA LEU A 64 -7.67 -3.98 -1.33
C LEU A 64 -9.16 -3.89 -1.73
N ASP A 65 -9.99 -4.79 -1.21
CA ASP A 65 -11.43 -4.76 -1.44
C ASP A 65 -12.07 -3.48 -0.91
N LYS A 66 -11.60 -2.99 0.24
CA LYS A 66 -12.04 -1.72 0.81
C LYS A 66 -11.61 -0.53 -0.05
N VAL A 67 -10.41 -0.53 -0.63
CA VAL A 67 -9.97 0.48 -1.62
C VAL A 67 -10.93 0.47 -2.82
N ASN A 68 -11.20 -0.70 -3.40
CA ASN A 68 -12.09 -0.84 -4.55
C ASN A 68 -13.50 -0.32 -4.26
N LYS A 69 -14.06 -0.66 -3.09
CA LYS A 69 -15.37 -0.15 -2.65
C LYS A 69 -15.37 1.37 -2.49
N LEU A 70 -14.31 1.95 -1.91
CA LEU A 70 -14.19 3.40 -1.76
C LEU A 70 -14.04 4.10 -3.11
N ARG A 71 -13.26 3.53 -4.03
CA ARG A 71 -13.07 4.05 -5.40
C ARG A 71 -14.37 4.03 -6.19
N HIS A 72 -15.15 2.95 -6.12
CA HIS A 72 -16.47 2.89 -6.75
C HIS A 72 -17.40 3.99 -6.22
N ARG A 73 -17.49 4.13 -4.89
CA ARG A 73 -18.28 5.21 -4.26
C ARG A 73 -17.82 6.59 -4.66
N LEU A 74 -16.51 6.80 -4.77
CA LEU A 74 -15.94 8.06 -5.23
C LEU A 74 -16.39 8.36 -6.66
N ASN A 75 -16.22 7.41 -7.59
CA ASN A 75 -16.65 7.57 -8.99
C ASN A 75 -18.16 7.87 -9.12
N ASP A 76 -18.99 7.26 -8.28
CA ASP A 76 -20.43 7.51 -8.29
C ASP A 76 -20.78 8.91 -7.74
N LYS A 77 -20.07 9.38 -6.71
CA LYS A 77 -20.25 10.71 -6.12
C LYS A 77 -19.69 11.85 -6.97
N THR A 78 -18.57 11.63 -7.66
CA THR A 78 -18.01 12.63 -8.60
C THR A 78 -19.01 12.95 -9.71
N LYS A 79 -19.85 11.99 -10.12
CA LYS A 79 -20.95 12.21 -11.08
C LYS A 79 -22.10 13.05 -10.52
N GLN A 80 -22.19 13.20 -9.19
CA GLN A 80 -23.27 13.89 -8.48
C GLN A 80 -22.84 15.25 -7.89
N ASN A 81 -21.61 15.71 -8.17
CA ASN A 81 -21.07 16.98 -7.69
C ASN A 81 -21.04 17.15 -6.14
N GLU A 82 -21.16 16.05 -5.38
CA GLU A 82 -21.10 16.05 -3.91
C GLU A 82 -19.78 15.44 -3.40
N LEU A 83 -19.21 16.12 -2.39
CA LEU A 83 -17.93 15.92 -1.71
C LEU A 83 -17.15 14.59 -1.95
N ALA A 84 -16.04 14.72 -2.67
CA ALA A 84 -15.01 13.70 -2.95
C ALA A 84 -13.87 13.63 -1.89
N VAL A 85 -13.63 14.73 -1.15
CA VAL A 85 -12.42 14.93 -0.33
C VAL A 85 -12.20 13.82 0.70
N LEU A 86 -13.20 13.52 1.54
CA LEU A 86 -13.08 12.49 2.57
C LEU A 86 -12.83 11.09 1.99
N LEU A 87 -13.41 10.79 0.83
CA LEU A 87 -13.17 9.50 0.17
C LEU A 87 -11.75 9.44 -0.38
N CYS A 88 -11.25 10.52 -1.01
CA CYS A 88 -9.87 10.61 -1.46
C CYS A 88 -8.87 10.44 -0.31
N VAL A 89 -9.07 11.16 0.80
CA VAL A 89 -8.20 11.04 2.00
C VAL A 89 -8.20 9.62 2.55
N LYS A 90 -9.37 8.97 2.64
CA LYS A 90 -9.47 7.57 3.09
C LYS A 90 -8.78 6.59 2.14
N ILE A 91 -8.89 6.82 0.83
CA ILE A 91 -8.20 6.00 -0.17
C ILE A 91 -6.68 6.17 -0.03
N ASN A 92 -6.20 7.41 0.09
CA ASN A 92 -4.78 7.71 0.23
C ASN A 92 -4.18 7.02 1.46
N TYR A 93 -4.80 7.15 2.63
CA TYR A 93 -4.29 6.49 3.84
C TYR A 93 -4.41 4.98 3.83
N LEU A 94 -5.45 4.42 3.20
CA LEU A 94 -5.57 2.98 3.08
C LEU A 94 -4.51 2.39 2.13
N LEU A 95 -4.22 3.07 1.02
CA LEU A 95 -3.15 2.69 0.12
C LEU A 95 -1.76 2.89 0.74
N LYS A 96 -1.60 3.94 1.56
CA LYS A 96 -0.38 4.18 2.33
C LYS A 96 -0.11 3.02 3.29
N GLU A 97 -1.12 2.62 4.06
CA GLU A 97 -1.05 1.46 4.96
C GLU A 97 -0.68 0.19 4.20
N ILE A 98 -1.26 -0.01 3.00
CA ILE A 98 -0.93 -1.14 2.13
C ILE A 98 0.55 -1.11 1.72
N ALA A 99 1.04 0.03 1.24
CA ALA A 99 2.44 0.18 0.82
C ALA A 99 3.41 0.02 2.00
N ASP A 100 3.07 0.53 3.18
CA ASP A 100 3.94 0.44 4.37
C ASP A 100 4.06 -1.00 4.88
N GLN A 101 2.94 -1.74 4.91
CA GLN A 101 2.83 -3.03 5.61
C GLN A 101 2.92 -4.27 4.71
N TYR A 102 2.60 -4.15 3.42
CA TYR A 102 2.43 -5.30 2.51
C TYR A 102 3.23 -5.17 1.20
N TRP A 103 4.24 -4.31 1.15
CA TRP A 103 5.09 -4.13 -0.04
C TRP A 103 5.77 -5.42 -0.50
N ASP A 104 6.13 -6.30 0.41
CA ASP A 104 6.81 -7.57 0.15
C ASP A 104 5.89 -8.63 -0.48
N PHE A 105 4.57 -8.47 -0.36
CA PHE A 105 3.60 -9.29 -1.11
C PHE A 105 3.62 -8.95 -2.61
N LEU A 106 4.33 -7.89 -2.99
CA LEU A 106 4.49 -7.43 -4.38
C LEU A 106 5.86 -7.81 -4.98
N LEU A 107 6.60 -8.73 -4.35
CA LEU A 107 7.96 -9.08 -4.77
C LEU A 107 8.05 -10.00 -5.99
N ASN A 108 7.00 -10.73 -6.33
CA ASN A 108 7.02 -11.54 -7.56
C ASN A 108 7.07 -10.62 -8.79
N LYS A 109 7.63 -11.13 -9.90
CA LYS A 109 7.95 -10.31 -11.08
C LYS A 109 6.73 -9.56 -11.64
N ASP A 110 5.58 -10.24 -11.69
CA ASP A 110 4.35 -9.66 -12.22
C ASP A 110 3.77 -8.58 -11.29
N ALA A 111 3.79 -8.82 -9.98
CA ALA A 111 3.33 -7.86 -8.98
C ALA A 111 4.24 -6.64 -8.91
N LYS A 112 5.54 -6.80 -9.12
CA LYS A 112 6.51 -5.71 -9.19
C LYS A 112 6.22 -4.75 -10.36
N GLU A 113 5.92 -5.29 -11.54
CA GLU A 113 5.51 -4.48 -12.70
C GLU A 113 4.18 -3.76 -12.45
N VAL A 114 3.19 -4.46 -11.89
CA VAL A 114 1.91 -3.85 -11.49
C VAL A 114 2.13 -2.71 -10.50
N PHE A 115 3.01 -2.91 -9.51
CA PHE A 115 3.34 -1.90 -8.53
C PHE A 115 4.05 -0.69 -9.15
N LYS A 116 4.95 -0.90 -10.11
CA LYS A 116 5.62 0.18 -10.87
C LYS A 116 4.61 1.02 -11.66
N ILE A 117 3.65 0.39 -12.32
CA ILE A 117 2.55 1.07 -13.02
C ILE A 117 1.72 1.89 -12.04
N MET A 118 1.26 1.29 -10.94
CA MET A 118 0.48 1.98 -9.92
C MET A 118 1.23 3.19 -9.33
N THR A 119 2.52 3.03 -9.05
CA THR A 119 3.38 4.10 -8.54
C THR A 119 3.41 5.28 -9.50
N SER A 120 3.63 4.99 -10.79
CA SER A 120 3.66 5.99 -11.84
C SER A 120 2.33 6.73 -11.97
N ASP A 121 1.20 6.01 -11.89
CA ASP A 121 -0.13 6.60 -11.93
C ASP A 121 -0.37 7.58 -10.77
N PHE A 122 -0.01 7.20 -9.53
CA PHE A 122 -0.16 8.09 -8.38
C PHE A 122 0.75 9.32 -8.46
N ILE A 123 1.98 9.17 -8.95
CA ILE A 123 2.90 10.28 -9.17
C ILE A 123 2.34 11.24 -10.23
N ASN A 124 1.76 10.72 -11.31
CA ASN A 124 1.11 11.54 -12.34
C ASN A 124 -0.09 12.30 -11.78
N VAL A 125 -0.91 11.67 -10.94
CA VAL A 125 -2.01 12.33 -10.23
C VAL A 125 -1.47 13.45 -9.34
N TYR A 126 -0.41 13.20 -8.58
CA TYR A 126 0.22 14.21 -7.72
C TYR A 126 0.73 15.42 -8.50
N LYS A 127 1.50 15.19 -9.58
CA LYS A 127 1.99 16.27 -10.45
C LYS A 127 0.87 17.10 -11.05
N LYS A 128 -0.21 16.46 -11.50
CA LYS A 128 -1.38 17.12 -12.03
C LYS A 128 -2.03 18.02 -10.98
N LEU A 129 -2.21 17.52 -9.75
CA LEU A 129 -2.79 18.28 -8.64
C LEU A 129 -1.92 19.49 -8.24
N ILE A 130 -0.60 19.35 -8.22
CA ILE A 130 0.29 20.50 -7.98
C ILE A 130 0.14 21.55 -9.08
N PHE A 131 0.09 21.12 -10.35
CA PHE A 131 -0.06 22.04 -11.46
C PHE A 131 -1.40 22.80 -11.39
N GLU A 132 -2.49 22.11 -11.08
CA GLU A 132 -3.81 22.72 -10.88
C GLU A 132 -3.80 23.71 -9.70
N ALA A 133 -3.22 23.33 -8.56
CA ALA A 133 -3.11 24.19 -7.38
C ALA A 133 -2.29 25.48 -7.59
N ARG A 134 -1.35 25.49 -8.56
CA ARG A 134 -0.56 26.68 -8.92
C ARG A 134 -1.32 27.65 -9.83
N ASN A 135 -2.31 27.17 -10.58
CA ASN A 135 -2.97 27.93 -11.64
C ASN A 135 -4.36 28.45 -11.25
N GLU A 136 -4.98 27.92 -10.19
CA GLU A 136 -6.25 28.44 -9.66
C GLU A 136 -6.01 29.31 -8.40
N PRO A 137 -6.44 30.59 -8.37
CA PRO A 137 -6.27 31.45 -7.19
C PRO A 137 -7.24 31.14 -6.04
N ALA A 138 -8.01 30.05 -6.12
CA ALA A 138 -8.88 29.62 -5.04
C ALA A 138 -8.16 28.60 -4.17
N GLN A 139 -7.88 29.00 -2.92
CA GLN A 139 -7.61 28.09 -1.82
C GLN A 139 -8.85 27.20 -1.56
N ASP A 140 -9.15 26.25 -2.44
CA ASP A 140 -10.09 25.19 -2.08
C ASP A 140 -9.38 24.29 -1.06
N GLU A 141 -9.74 24.50 0.19
CA GLU A 141 -9.35 23.70 1.34
C GLU A 141 -9.47 22.19 1.05
N GLY A 142 -10.44 21.77 0.24
CA GLY A 142 -10.60 20.39 -0.20
C GLY A 142 -9.43 19.88 -1.04
N PHE A 143 -8.96 20.67 -2.01
CA PHE A 143 -7.79 20.35 -2.82
C PHE A 143 -6.51 20.31 -1.98
N TYR A 144 -6.35 21.26 -1.06
CA TYR A 144 -5.22 21.26 -0.12
C TYR A 144 -5.18 19.97 0.72
N ILE A 145 -6.31 19.60 1.33
CA ILE A 145 -6.42 18.37 2.13
C ILE A 145 -6.09 17.12 1.29
N ILE A 146 -6.59 17.05 0.05
CA ILE A 146 -6.28 15.92 -0.85
C ILE A 146 -4.78 15.88 -1.14
N LEU A 147 -4.18 17.01 -1.51
CA LEU A 147 -2.76 17.11 -1.84
C LEU A 147 -1.87 16.69 -0.66
N GLU A 148 -2.14 17.21 0.54
CA GLU A 148 -1.38 16.86 1.75
C GLU A 148 -1.53 15.38 2.12
N SER A 149 -2.74 14.81 2.00
CA SER A 149 -2.91 13.36 2.21
C SER A 149 -2.22 12.50 1.13
N LEU A 150 -2.13 13.00 -0.11
CA LEU A 150 -1.46 12.30 -1.20
C LEU A 150 0.05 12.29 -1.02
N LYS A 151 0.65 13.35 -0.46
CA LYS A 151 2.09 13.38 -0.11
C LYS A 151 2.49 12.21 0.78
N TYR A 152 1.67 11.89 1.79
CA TYR A 152 1.89 10.71 2.64
C TYR A 152 1.91 9.40 1.83
N LEU A 153 0.95 9.23 0.91
CA LEU A 153 0.89 8.04 0.05
C LEU A 153 2.12 7.96 -0.86
N ILE A 154 2.52 9.07 -1.49
CA ILE A 154 3.68 9.12 -2.38
C ILE A 154 4.96 8.73 -1.64
N GLN A 155 5.16 9.24 -0.42
CA GLN A 155 6.32 8.86 0.40
C GLN A 155 6.35 7.34 0.68
N SER A 156 5.21 6.75 1.09
CA SER A 156 5.12 5.32 1.36
C SER A 156 5.32 4.45 0.11
N ILE A 157 4.75 4.86 -1.03
CA ILE A 157 4.95 4.14 -2.29
C ILE A 157 6.42 4.20 -2.72
N ILE A 158 7.08 5.37 -2.64
CA ILE A 158 8.51 5.50 -2.98
C ILE A 158 9.37 4.59 -2.09
N GLN A 159 9.11 4.56 -0.77
CA GLN A 159 9.82 3.67 0.13
C GLN A 159 9.61 2.20 -0.23
N ALA A 160 8.38 1.80 -0.54
CA ALA A 160 8.06 0.45 -1.00
C ALA A 160 8.73 0.15 -2.35
N SER A 161 8.85 1.11 -3.26
CA SER A 161 9.55 0.94 -4.54
C SER A 161 11.04 0.67 -4.34
N PHE A 162 11.69 1.35 -3.40
CA PHE A 162 13.09 1.06 -3.06
C PHE A 162 13.24 -0.33 -2.42
N ARG A 163 12.36 -0.71 -1.49
CA ARG A 163 12.41 -2.04 -0.84
C ARG A 163 12.21 -3.20 -1.81
N THR A 164 11.39 -3.01 -2.84
CA THR A 164 11.11 -4.00 -3.88
C THR A 164 12.07 -3.92 -5.08
N ASN A 165 13.00 -2.95 -5.08
CA ASN A 165 13.82 -2.58 -6.24
C ASN A 165 12.98 -2.29 -7.51
N ALA A 166 11.75 -1.81 -7.36
CA ALA A 166 10.86 -1.48 -8.48
C ALA A 166 11.26 -0.19 -9.20
N LEU A 167 11.79 0.77 -8.43
CA LEU A 167 12.34 2.03 -8.92
C LEU A 167 13.67 2.29 -8.22
N SER A 168 14.62 2.83 -8.97
CA SER A 168 15.90 3.34 -8.47
C SER A 168 15.77 4.76 -7.93
N GLU A 169 16.76 5.19 -7.14
CA GLU A 169 16.82 6.55 -6.61
C GLU A 169 16.95 7.58 -7.75
N GLU A 170 17.70 7.24 -8.80
CA GLU A 170 17.84 8.06 -10.01
C GLU A 170 16.50 8.22 -10.75
N GLU A 171 15.73 7.13 -10.90
CA GLU A 171 14.40 7.17 -11.50
C GLU A 171 13.47 8.09 -10.69
N ILE A 172 13.47 8.00 -9.36
CA ILE A 172 12.63 8.84 -8.49
C ILE A 172 13.07 10.31 -8.55
N ASN A 173 14.37 10.59 -8.49
CA ASN A 173 14.90 11.96 -8.55
C ASN A 173 14.59 12.63 -9.89
N ALA A 174 14.63 11.88 -11.00
CA ALA A 174 14.26 12.38 -12.32
C ALA A 174 12.78 12.78 -12.43
N LEU A 175 11.92 12.36 -11.49
CA LEU A 175 10.51 12.74 -11.48
C LEU A 175 10.30 14.18 -10.99
N ASP A 176 11.27 14.86 -10.37
CA ASP A 176 11.16 16.25 -9.91
C ASP A 176 9.86 16.52 -9.14
N LEU A 177 9.67 15.79 -8.03
CA LEU A 177 8.44 15.84 -7.24
C LEU A 177 8.33 17.11 -6.37
N GLY A 178 9.39 17.91 -6.27
CA GLY A 178 9.45 19.02 -5.32
C GLY A 178 9.37 18.56 -3.86
N ASP A 179 8.82 19.41 -2.98
CA ASP A 179 8.63 19.06 -1.57
C ASP A 179 7.39 18.18 -1.37
N ILE A 180 7.65 16.90 -1.14
CA ILE A 180 6.65 15.89 -0.81
C ILE A 180 6.42 15.74 0.69
N THR A 181 6.98 16.63 1.53
CA THR A 181 6.78 16.60 2.98
C THR A 181 5.37 17.09 3.33
N PRO A 182 4.54 16.26 3.97
CA PRO A 182 3.25 16.70 4.48
C PRO A 182 3.46 17.76 5.56
N GLN A 183 2.68 18.84 5.49
CA GLN A 183 2.68 19.95 6.45
C GLN A 183 1.67 19.71 7.58
N GLU A 184 0.68 18.85 7.34
CA GLU A 184 -0.40 18.53 8.28
C GLU A 184 -0.34 17.07 8.71
N SER A 185 -0.71 16.80 9.96
CA SER A 185 -0.78 15.42 10.46
C SER A 185 -1.93 14.62 9.82
N GLU A 186 -1.80 13.28 9.77
CA GLU A 186 -2.86 12.41 9.26
C GLU A 186 -4.20 12.63 9.99
N THR A 187 -4.15 12.76 11.32
CA THR A 187 -5.34 13.01 12.16
C THR A 187 -6.01 14.34 11.84
N MET A 188 -5.20 15.39 11.64
CA MET A 188 -5.72 16.72 11.27
C MET A 188 -6.41 16.67 9.90
N LEU A 189 -5.78 16.05 8.91
CA LEU A 189 -6.33 15.92 7.56
C LEU A 189 -7.63 15.09 7.53
N ILE A 190 -7.73 14.03 8.34
CA ILE A 190 -8.97 13.26 8.50
C ILE A 190 -10.07 14.14 9.13
N SER A 191 -9.72 14.94 10.14
CA SER A 191 -10.65 15.86 10.81
C SER A 191 -11.18 16.92 9.84
N LEU A 192 -10.28 17.60 9.11
CA LEU A 192 -10.61 18.61 8.10
C LEU A 192 -11.46 18.03 6.95
N ALA A 193 -11.10 16.84 6.47
CA ALA A 193 -11.90 16.16 5.44
C ALA A 193 -13.31 15.80 5.92
N SER A 194 -13.49 15.63 7.23
CA SER A 194 -14.76 15.26 7.85
C SER A 194 -15.61 16.47 8.22
N THR A 195 -15.03 17.67 8.37
CA THR A 195 -15.75 18.90 8.76
C THR A 195 -16.66 19.43 7.66
N LYS A 196 -16.26 19.32 6.38
CA LYS A 196 -17.17 19.61 5.25
C LYS A 196 -18.43 18.73 5.23
N LYS A 197 -18.40 17.54 5.86
CA LYS A 197 -19.60 16.69 6.04
C LYS A 197 -20.57 17.30 7.05
N TRP A 198 -20.07 18.05 8.03
CA TRP A 198 -20.87 18.73 9.04
C TRP A 198 -21.46 20.04 8.51
N ASP A 199 -20.76 20.80 7.66
CA ASP A 199 -21.33 22.01 7.05
C ASP A 199 -22.62 21.74 6.26
N GLN A 200 -22.67 20.63 5.52
CA GLN A 200 -23.88 20.22 4.80
C GLN A 200 -25.00 19.80 5.77
N VAL A 201 -24.66 19.10 6.86
CA VAL A 201 -25.63 18.68 7.88
C VAL A 201 -26.17 19.89 8.65
N TYR A 202 -25.32 20.86 9.00
CA TYR A 202 -25.72 22.11 9.67
C TYR A 202 -26.54 23.02 8.74
N LYS A 203 -26.21 23.11 7.46
CA LYS A 203 -27.02 23.84 6.46
C LYS A 203 -28.41 23.24 6.25
N ASN A 204 -28.57 21.93 6.41
CA ASN A 204 -29.87 21.25 6.29
C ASN A 204 -30.70 21.31 7.58
N LEU A 205 -30.09 21.72 8.70
CA LEU A 205 -30.75 21.87 10.01
C LEU A 205 -31.11 23.33 10.35
N ALA A 206 -30.61 24.30 9.57
CA ALA A 206 -30.95 25.72 9.65
C ALA A 206 -32.04 26.07 8.64
#